data_AF-A0A929EPM0-F1
#
_entry.id   AF-A0A929EPM0-F1
#
_cell.length_a   1.000
_cell.length_b   1.000
_cell.length_c   1.000
_cell.angle_alpha   90.00
_cell.angle_beta   90.00
_cell.angle_gamma   90.00
#
_symmetry.space_group_name_H-M   'P 1'
#
loop_
_entity.id
_entity.type
_entity.pdbx_description
1 polymer ?
#
loop_
_entity_poly.entity_id
_entity_poly.type
_entity_poly.pdbx_seq_one_letter_code
_entity_poly.pdbx_strand_id
1 'polypeptide(L)'
;MSYAIVVNLDYESNSEDICQEIWDTIKKAMLNAGFRLDNRVFIINREDKEACELARSVIEGMEAHLDFDKKHVFRYLKDFYGYSMDHTTNLLVPSSEDILISTKSRF
;
A
#
# COMPACT_ATOMS: atom_id res chain seq x y z
N MET A 1 3.62 0.20 -15.62
CA MET A 1 4.54 0.03 -14.48
C MET A 1 3.70 -0.10 -13.22
N SER A 2 4.17 -0.85 -12.23
CA SER A 2 3.46 -1.01 -10.97
C SER A 2 3.98 0.02 -9.98
N TYR A 3 3.09 0.80 -9.41
CA TYR A 3 3.41 1.83 -8.42
C TYR A 3 2.92 1.40 -7.05
N ALA A 4 3.78 1.54 -6.05
CA ALA A 4 3.51 1.17 -4.68
C ALA A 4 3.18 2.41 -3.83
N ILE A 5 2.21 2.27 -2.93
CA ILE A 5 1.80 3.27 -1.95
C ILE A 5 1.89 2.63 -0.57
N VAL A 6 2.63 3.28 0.32
CA VAL A 6 2.79 2.90 1.73
C VAL A 6 1.94 3.83 2.57
N VAL A 7 1.16 3.24 3.47
CA VAL A 7 0.37 3.95 4.48
C VAL A 7 0.68 3.30 5.82
N ASN A 8 1.35 4.02 6.71
CA ASN A 8 1.62 3.56 8.07
C ASN A 8 0.84 4.42 9.06
N LEU A 9 0.25 3.76 10.06
CA LEU A 9 -0.40 4.45 11.18
C LEU A 9 0.56 4.64 12.35
N ASP A 10 0.31 5.67 13.16
CA ASP A 10 1.04 5.93 14.39
C ASP A 10 0.48 5.08 15.55
N TYR A 11 0.93 3.82 15.59
CA TYR A 11 0.62 2.88 16.68
C TYR A 11 1.36 3.20 17.98
N GLU A 12 2.33 4.14 17.98
CA GLU A 12 3.08 4.50 19.19
C GLU A 12 2.29 5.49 20.05
N SER A 13 1.56 6.41 19.40
CA SER A 13 0.79 7.46 20.09
C SER A 13 -0.70 7.14 20.25
N ASN A 14 -1.19 6.06 19.65
CA ASN A 14 -2.62 5.74 19.58
C ASN A 14 -2.90 4.29 20.00
N SER A 15 -4.13 4.00 20.43
CA SER A 15 -4.51 2.65 20.79
C SER A 15 -4.58 1.73 19.57
N GLU A 16 -4.20 0.47 19.77
CA GLU A 16 -4.21 -0.55 18.73
C GLU A 16 -5.59 -0.74 18.09
N ASP A 17 -6.65 -0.79 18.91
CA ASP A 17 -8.02 -0.95 18.45
C ASP A 17 -8.46 0.17 17.48
N ILE A 18 -8.11 1.42 17.80
CA ILE A 18 -8.46 2.58 16.95
C ILE A 18 -7.65 2.54 15.66
N CYS A 19 -6.34 2.27 15.74
CA CYS A 19 -5.52 2.13 14.55
C CYS A 19 -5.99 0.99 13.65
N GLN A 20 -6.44 -0.13 14.22
CA GLN A 20 -6.96 -1.26 13.46
C GLN A 20 -8.25 -0.88 12.72
N GLU A 21 -9.18 -0.19 13.37
CA GLU A 21 -10.42 0.29 12.74
C GLU A 21 -10.14 1.26 11.57
N ILE A 22 -9.21 2.18 11.77
CA ILE A 22 -8.79 3.13 10.72
C ILE A 22 -8.10 2.39 9.57
N TRP A 23 -7.22 1.45 9.89
CA TRP A 23 -6.53 0.64 8.88
C TRP A 23 -7.51 -0.14 8.02
N ASP A 24 -8.51 -0.79 8.62
CA ASP A 24 -9.51 -1.56 7.89
C ASP A 24 -10.35 -0.66 6.97
N THR A 25 -10.63 0.57 7.41
CA THR A 25 -11.31 1.58 6.59
C THR A 25 -10.46 2.02 5.40
N ILE A 26 -9.17 2.34 5.63
CA ILE A 26 -8.21 2.72 4.58
C ILE A 26 -8.06 1.59 3.58
N LYS A 27 -7.85 0.36 4.08
CA LYS A 27 -7.72 -0.83 3.26
C LYS A 27 -8.93 -1.00 2.35
N LYS A 28 -10.14 -0.91 2.87
CA LYS A 28 -11.36 -1.03 2.08
C LYS A 28 -11.45 0.06 1.00
N ALA A 29 -11.16 1.31 1.35
CA ALA A 29 -11.22 2.44 0.42
C ALA A 29 -10.19 2.31 -0.72
N MET A 30 -8.94 1.96 -0.38
CA MET A 30 -7.87 1.74 -1.36
C MET A 30 -8.19 0.56 -2.29
N LEU A 31 -8.70 -0.56 -1.76
CA LEU A 31 -9.12 -1.68 -2.58
C LEU A 31 -10.26 -1.30 -3.55
N ASN A 32 -11.25 -0.53 -3.08
CA ASN A 32 -12.34 -0.03 -3.92
C ASN A 32 -11.86 0.93 -5.03
N ALA A 33 -10.79 1.68 -4.78
CA ALA A 33 -10.17 2.56 -5.78
C ALA A 33 -9.32 1.80 -6.82
N GLY A 34 -9.18 0.47 -6.67
CA GLY A 34 -8.49 -0.39 -7.63
C GLY A 34 -7.04 -0.71 -7.26
N PHE A 35 -6.60 -0.38 -6.03
CA PHE A 35 -5.33 -0.88 -5.53
C PHE A 35 -5.45 -2.35 -5.13
N ARG A 36 -4.38 -3.11 -5.31
CA ARG A 36 -4.18 -4.43 -4.69
C ARG A 36 -3.39 -4.26 -3.40
N LEU A 37 -3.70 -5.01 -2.35
CA LEU A 37 -2.85 -5.05 -1.16
C LEU A 37 -1.85 -6.21 -1.27
N ASP A 38 -0.58 -5.91 -1.07
CA ASP A 38 0.52 -6.88 -0.97
C ASP A 38 1.24 -6.65 0.36
N ASN A 39 0.99 -7.54 1.33
CA ASN A 39 1.34 -7.34 2.73
C ASN A 39 0.80 -6.02 3.30
N ARG A 40 1.64 -4.99 3.47
CA ARG A 40 1.28 -3.65 3.97
C ARG A 40 1.41 -2.56 2.90
N VAL A 41 1.60 -2.94 1.64
CA VAL A 41 1.83 -2.02 0.53
C VAL A 41 0.69 -2.12 -0.47
N PHE A 42 0.11 -0.99 -0.83
CA PHE A 42 -0.91 -0.91 -1.87
C PHE A 42 -0.24 -0.75 -3.23
N ILE A 43 -0.62 -1.57 -4.21
CA ILE A 43 -0.01 -1.62 -5.54
C ILE A 43 -1.06 -1.34 -6.60
N ILE A 44 -0.74 -0.52 -7.58
CA ILE A 44 -1.59 -0.24 -8.74
C ILE A 44 -0.78 -0.18 -10.03
N ASN A 45 -1.40 -0.56 -11.14
CA ASN A 45 -0.79 -0.46 -12.47
C ASN A 45 -1.19 0.86 -13.14
N ARG A 46 -0.57 1.95 -12.72
CA ARG A 46 -0.75 3.31 -13.26
C ARG A 46 0.58 4.07 -13.27
N GLU A 47 0.62 5.19 -13.97
CA GLU A 47 1.75 6.11 -13.88
C GLU A 47 1.86 6.73 -12.49
N ASP A 48 3.09 7.04 -12.08
CA ASP A 48 3.46 7.50 -10.74
C ASP A 48 2.58 8.64 -10.23
N LYS A 49 2.36 9.66 -11.07
CA LYS A 49 1.58 10.84 -10.73
C LYS A 49 0.10 10.49 -10.51
N GLU A 50 -0.49 9.71 -11.42
CA GLU A 50 -1.88 9.29 -11.30
C GLU A 50 -2.11 8.39 -10.08
N ALA A 51 -1.17 7.49 -9.79
CA ALA A 51 -1.22 6.61 -8.63
C ALA A 51 -1.19 7.41 -7.33
N CYS A 52 -0.29 8.41 -7.23
CA CYS A 52 -0.21 9.31 -6.08
C CYS A 52 -1.47 10.16 -5.92
N GLU A 53 -1.95 10.77 -7.00
CA GLU A 53 -3.16 11.61 -6.98
C GLU A 53 -4.40 10.80 -6.57
N LEU A 54 -4.54 9.58 -7.09
CA LEU A 54 -5.63 8.68 -6.72
C LEU A 54 -5.55 8.29 -5.24
N ALA A 55 -4.39 7.84 -4.76
CA ALA A 55 -4.22 7.45 -3.36
C ALA A 55 -4.53 8.64 -2.42
N ARG A 56 -4.05 9.83 -2.76
CA ARG A 56 -4.31 11.05 -2.00
C ARG A 56 -5.79 11.40 -1.99
N SER A 57 -6.46 11.34 -3.14
CA SER A 57 -7.90 11.59 -3.25
C SER A 57 -8.73 10.60 -2.43
N VAL A 58 -8.30 9.33 -2.35
CA VAL A 58 -8.97 8.33 -1.49
C VAL A 58 -8.88 8.72 -0.02
N ILE A 59 -7.68 9.03 0.48
CA ILE A 59 -7.48 9.40 1.89
C ILE A 59 -8.18 10.73 2.23
N GLU A 60 -8.09 11.73 1.36
CA GLU A 60 -8.79 13.02 1.54
C GLU A 60 -10.32 12.86 1.48
N GLY A 61 -10.82 11.98 0.60
CA GLY A 61 -12.24 11.65 0.53
C GLY A 61 -12.76 10.96 1.80
N MET A 62 -11.92 10.16 2.45
CA MET A 62 -12.23 9.55 3.74
C MET A 62 -12.29 10.59 4.87
N GLU A 63 -11.36 11.55 4.90
CA GLU A 63 -11.35 12.64 5.88
C GLU A 63 -12.68 13.41 5.87
N ALA A 64 -13.19 13.74 4.69
CA ALA A 64 -14.46 14.45 4.53
C ALA A 64 -15.69 13.67 5.04
N HIS A 65 -15.63 12.34 5.07
CA HIS A 65 -16.71 11.49 5.60
C HIS A 65 -16.56 11.21 7.10
N LEU A 66 -15.33 11.23 7.62
CA LEU A 66 -15.01 10.95 9.02
C LEU A 66 -15.10 12.18 9.94
N ASP A 67 -15.22 13.38 9.38
CA ASP A 67 -15.59 14.60 10.12
C ASP A 67 -16.92 14.45 10.88
N PHE A 68 -17.80 13.54 10.46
CA PHE A 68 -19.05 13.23 11.18
C PHE A 68 -18.80 12.46 12.50
N ASP A 69 -17.68 11.74 12.61
CA ASP A 69 -17.32 10.86 13.75
C ASP A 69 -16.10 11.37 14.56
N LYS A 70 -15.61 12.59 14.30
CA LYS A 70 -14.42 13.21 14.95
C LYS A 70 -13.10 12.44 14.79
N LYS A 71 -12.99 11.51 13.83
CA LYS A 71 -11.78 10.73 13.57
C LYS A 71 -11.05 11.28 12.33
N HIS A 72 -10.15 12.25 12.54
CA HIS A 72 -9.28 12.76 11.47
C HIS A 72 -8.22 11.73 11.09
N VAL A 73 -8.31 11.12 9.90
CA VAL A 73 -7.38 10.08 9.41
C VAL A 73 -5.95 10.56 9.45
N PHE A 74 -5.72 11.83 9.08
CA PHE A 74 -4.39 12.42 9.04
C PHE A 74 -3.68 12.46 10.40
N ARG A 75 -4.42 12.48 11.52
CA ARG A 75 -3.81 12.45 12.86
C ARG A 75 -3.23 11.09 13.23
N TYR A 76 -3.68 10.05 12.55
CA TYR A 76 -3.24 8.68 12.80
C TYR A 76 -2.20 8.23 11.79
N LEU A 77 -1.87 9.02 10.76
CA LEU A 77 -0.85 8.68 9.77
C LEU A 77 0.55 9.01 10.30
N LYS A 78 1.44 8.02 10.25
CA LYS A 78 2.88 8.18 10.52
C LYS A 78 3.66 8.40 9.22
N ASP A 79 3.45 7.50 8.25
CA ASP A 79 4.07 7.59 6.93
C ASP A 79 3.03 7.47 5.83
N PHE A 80 3.14 8.31 4.80
CA PHE A 80 2.33 8.21 3.60
C PHE A 80 3.15 8.64 2.39
N TYR A 81 3.59 7.67 1.59
CA TYR A 81 4.45 7.93 0.42
C TYR A 81 4.28 6.85 -0.64
N GLY A 82 4.77 7.12 -1.85
CA GLY A 82 4.76 6.19 -2.96
C GLY A 82 6.13 6.01 -3.61
N TYR A 83 6.31 4.90 -4.32
CA TYR A 83 7.54 4.61 -5.06
C TYR A 83 7.27 3.70 -6.26
N SER A 84 8.11 3.84 -7.31
CA SER A 84 8.08 2.91 -8.45
C SER A 84 8.66 1.56 -8.04
N MET A 85 7.95 0.49 -8.39
CA MET A 85 8.43 -0.87 -8.12
C MET A 85 9.49 -1.36 -9.10
N ASP A 86 9.81 -0.61 -10.16
CA ASP A 86 10.76 -1.02 -11.20
C ASP A 86 12.17 -1.27 -10.65
N HIS A 87 12.48 -0.71 -9.47
CA HIS A 87 13.75 -0.87 -8.78
C HIS A 87 13.62 -1.58 -7.43
N THR A 88 12.54 -2.35 -7.23
CA THR A 88 12.33 -3.11 -5.98
C THR A 88 12.74 -4.57 -6.18
N THR A 89 13.69 -5.03 -5.36
CA THR A 89 14.12 -6.45 -5.33
C THR A 89 13.66 -7.10 -4.04
N ASN A 90 12.96 -8.24 -4.14
CA ASN A 90 12.61 -9.04 -2.98
C ASN A 90 13.81 -9.90 -2.56
N LEU A 91 14.42 -9.57 -1.41
CA LEU A 91 15.59 -10.28 -0.88
C LEU A 91 15.25 -11.62 -0.19
N LEU A 92 13.96 -11.93 -0.03
CA LEU A 92 13.51 -13.21 0.53
C LEU A 92 13.39 -14.31 -0.52
N VAL A 93 13.51 -13.95 -1.80
CA VAL A 93 13.59 -14.92 -2.90
C VAL A 93 15.01 -14.87 -3.49
N PRO A 94 15.57 -16.03 -3.90
CA PRO A 94 16.82 -16.04 -4.64
C PRO A 94 16.74 -15.13 -5.87
N SER A 95 17.87 -14.53 -6.26
CA SER A 95 17.91 -13.80 -7.52
C SER A 95 17.49 -14.73 -8.66
N SER A 96 16.70 -14.21 -9.59
CA SER A 96 16.35 -14.94 -10.82
C SER A 96 17.57 -15.37 -11.63
N GLU A 97 18.71 -14.68 -11.45
CA GLU A 97 20.00 -15.03 -12.06
C GLU A 97 20.61 -16.32 -11.48
N ASP A 98 20.23 -16.71 -10.26
CA ASP A 98 20.71 -17.94 -9.60
C ASP A 98 19.84 -19.16 -9.90
N ILE A 99 18.70 -18.98 -10.59
CA ILE A 99 17.79 -20.08 -10.94
C ILE A 99 18.31 -20.78 -12.20
N LEU A 100 19.26 -21.70 -12.02
CA LEU A 100 19.71 -22.61 -13.07
C LEU A 100 18.61 -23.65 -13.37
N ILE A 101 17.85 -23.44 -14.44
CA ILE A 101 16.92 -24.44 -14.96
C ILE A 101 17.73 -25.59 -15.59
N SER A 102 17.93 -26.67 -14.84
CA SER A 102 18.45 -27.92 -15.41
C SER A 102 17.32 -28.60 -16.20
N THR A 103 17.24 -28.35 -17.50
CA THR A 103 16.47 -29.18 -18.42
C THR A 103 17.16 -30.53 -18.52
N LYS A 104 16.76 -31.49 -17.66
CA LYS A 104 17.00 -32.90 -17.95
C LYS A 104 16.13 -33.30 -19.13
N SER A 105 16.63 -33.08 -20.35
CA SER A 105 16.23 -33.89 -21.50
C SER A 105 16.67 -35.32 -21.21
N ARG A 106 15.69 -36.21 -20.99
CA ARG A 106 15.90 -37.64 -21.19
C ARG A 106 14.99 -38.09 -22.33
N PHE A 107 15.68 -38.52 -23.39
CA PHE A 107 15.21 -39.33 -24.49
C PHE A 107 14.45 -40.57 -24.02
#